data_AF-K1SWC0-F1
#
_entry.id   AF-K1SWC0-F1
#
_cell.length_a   1.000
_cell.length_b   1.000
_cell.length_c   1.000
_cell.angle_alpha   90.00
_cell.angle_beta   90.00
_cell.angle_gamma   90.00
#
_symmetry.space_group_name_H-M   'P 1'
#
loop_
_entity.id
_entity.type
_entity.pdbx_description
1 polymer ?
#
loop_
_entity_poly.entity_id
_entity_poly.type
_entity_poly.pdbx_seq_one_letter_code
_entity_poly.pdbx_strand_id
1 'polypeptide(L)'
;MKRLIRLFCLIAAATALGSCARDKVIPDEELARIFRDAYLINAYVSDRGVKLDSLELYEPVFSRYGYTAEDVRYTIGNFSRRKSAKLSDVVEQSIRLLEEESAYYKYEVGVLDTIDNVARRRFTRTVYSDSLIRVTRIKDTARLRVRIP
;
A
#
# COMPACT_ATOMS: atom_id res chain seq x y z
N MET A 1 7.80 8.56 -58.16
CA MET A 1 7.94 9.69 -57.21
C MET A 1 6.61 10.17 -56.62
N LYS A 2 5.57 10.46 -57.42
CA LYS A 2 4.26 10.94 -56.90
C LYS A 2 3.52 9.96 -55.95
N ARG A 3 3.69 8.64 -56.12
CA ARG A 3 3.09 7.62 -55.22
C ARG A 3 3.80 7.53 -53.86
N LEU A 4 5.12 7.67 -53.83
CA LEU A 4 5.91 7.68 -52.59
C LEU A 4 5.61 8.93 -51.75
N ILE A 5 5.47 10.09 -52.39
CA ILE A 5 5.09 11.34 -51.71
C ILE A 5 3.69 11.22 -51.11
N ARG A 6 2.71 10.63 -51.84
CA ARG A 6 1.36 10.39 -51.30
C ARG A 6 1.35 9.41 -50.13
N LEU A 7 2.16 8.37 -50.18
CA LEU A 7 2.29 7.41 -49.09
C LEU A 7 2.87 8.07 -47.83
N PHE A 8 3.89 8.91 -48.00
CA PHE A 8 4.51 9.66 -46.91
C PHE A 8 3.53 10.67 -46.30
N CYS A 9 2.73 11.37 -47.12
CA CYS A 9 1.68 12.26 -46.63
C CYS A 9 0.55 11.53 -45.90
N LEU A 10 0.18 10.32 -46.31
CA LEU A 10 -0.83 9.50 -45.63
C LEU A 10 -0.33 8.98 -44.28
N ILE A 11 0.94 8.57 -44.19
CA ILE A 11 1.57 8.15 -42.93
C ILE A 11 1.69 9.36 -41.99
N ALA A 12 2.11 10.53 -42.50
CA ALA A 12 2.18 11.76 -41.72
C ALA A 12 0.80 12.24 -41.24
N ALA A 13 -0.26 12.05 -42.03
CA ALA A 13 -1.63 12.35 -41.62
C ALA A 13 -2.15 11.35 -40.57
N ALA A 14 -1.80 10.07 -40.69
CA ALA A 14 -2.17 9.05 -39.72
C ALA A 14 -1.46 9.24 -38.36
N THR A 15 -0.19 9.67 -38.36
CA THR A 15 0.53 10.02 -37.13
C THR A 15 0.04 11.33 -36.52
N ALA A 16 -0.38 12.31 -37.33
CA ALA A 16 -0.97 13.55 -36.85
C ALA A 16 -2.32 13.34 -36.13
N LEU A 17 -3.13 12.36 -36.57
CA LEU A 17 -4.40 12.02 -35.90
C LEU A 17 -4.21 11.23 -34.60
N GLY A 18 -3.06 10.57 -34.40
CA GLY A 18 -2.70 9.90 -33.14
C GLY A 18 -2.17 10.85 -32.05
N SER A 19 -1.84 12.09 -32.40
CA SER A 19 -1.20 13.06 -31.48
C SER A 19 -2.17 13.94 -30.69
N CYS A 20 -3.48 13.84 -30.92
CA CYS A 20 -4.48 14.50 -30.09
C CYS A 20 -4.93 13.56 -28.96
N ALA A 21 -3.99 13.14 -28.12
CA ALA A 21 -4.33 12.58 -26.82
C ALA A 21 -4.96 13.71 -26.00
N ARG A 22 -6.29 13.71 -25.90
CA ARG A 22 -7.02 14.67 -25.08
C ARG A 22 -6.76 14.30 -23.62
N ASP A 23 -6.31 15.25 -22.81
CA ASP A 23 -6.13 15.03 -21.36
C ASP A 23 -7.40 14.40 -20.77
N LYS A 24 -7.23 13.24 -20.15
CA LYS A 24 -8.33 12.46 -19.60
C LYS A 24 -8.68 13.01 -18.22
N VAL A 25 -9.93 13.44 -18.04
CA VAL A 25 -10.42 13.87 -16.71
C VAL A 25 -10.58 12.63 -15.82
N ILE A 26 -9.87 12.62 -14.70
CA ILE A 26 -9.94 11.52 -13.71
C ILE A 26 -11.21 11.69 -12.87
N PRO A 27 -12.05 10.64 -12.71
CA PRO A 27 -13.18 10.67 -11.80
C PRO A 27 -12.76 10.83 -10.33
N ASP A 28 -13.56 11.55 -9.54
CA ASP A 28 -13.26 11.88 -8.14
C ASP A 28 -12.94 10.64 -7.27
N GLU A 29 -13.73 9.56 -7.39
CA GLU A 29 -13.49 8.31 -6.66
C GLU A 29 -12.17 7.64 -7.03
N GLU A 30 -11.78 7.74 -8.31
CA GLU A 30 -10.53 7.15 -8.78
C GLU A 30 -9.33 8.00 -8.37
N LEU A 31 -9.47 9.32 -8.41
CA LEU A 31 -8.48 10.26 -7.89
C LEU A 31 -8.27 10.06 -6.38
N ALA A 32 -9.34 9.77 -5.62
CA ALA A 32 -9.23 9.44 -4.20
C ALA A 32 -8.40 8.16 -3.97
N ARG A 33 -8.58 7.12 -4.80
CA ARG A 33 -7.75 5.89 -4.73
C ARG A 33 -6.28 6.16 -5.08
N ILE A 34 -6.04 7.01 -6.09
CA ILE A 34 -4.68 7.44 -6.44
C ILE A 34 -4.02 8.18 -5.27
N PHE A 35 -4.73 9.10 -4.62
CA PHE A 35 -4.21 9.82 -3.44
C PHE A 35 -3.97 8.88 -2.26
N ARG A 36 -4.86 7.91 -2.01
CA ARG A 36 -4.66 6.86 -1.00
C ARG A 36 -3.33 6.12 -1.25
N ASP A 37 -3.07 5.69 -2.48
CA ASP A 37 -1.82 5.00 -2.84
C ASP A 37 -0.59 5.91 -2.68
N ALA A 38 -0.69 7.16 -3.13
CA ALA A 38 0.37 8.15 -2.99
C ALA A 38 0.72 8.42 -1.51
N TYR A 39 -0.27 8.51 -0.63
CA TYR A 39 -0.05 8.69 0.81
C TYR A 39 0.69 7.50 1.43
N LEU A 40 0.34 6.27 1.07
CA LEU A 40 1.03 5.08 1.58
C LEU A 40 2.49 5.00 1.12
N ILE A 41 2.76 5.32 -0.14
CA ILE A 41 4.12 5.32 -0.67
C ILE A 41 4.94 6.41 0.02
N ASN A 42 4.38 7.60 0.22
CA ASN A 42 5.04 8.67 0.96
C ASN A 42 5.37 8.27 2.40
N ALA A 43 4.42 7.64 3.09
CA ALA A 43 4.65 7.12 4.44
C ALA A 43 5.78 6.08 4.44
N TYR A 44 5.78 5.14 3.49
CA TYR A 44 6.80 4.10 3.38
C TYR A 44 8.19 4.68 3.07
N VAL A 45 8.29 5.61 2.12
CA VAL A 45 9.56 6.22 1.73
C VAL A 45 10.12 7.10 2.85
N SER A 46 9.25 7.83 3.54
CA SER A 46 9.62 8.62 4.73
C SER A 46 10.12 7.73 5.86
N ASP A 47 9.44 6.60 6.13
CA ASP A 47 9.84 5.64 7.17
C ASP A 47 11.20 4.99 6.87
N ARG A 48 11.44 4.63 5.60
CA ARG A 48 12.69 3.99 5.17
C ARG A 48 13.84 4.96 4.87
N GLY A 49 13.59 6.26 4.91
CA GLY A 49 14.60 7.29 4.65
C GLY A 49 15.19 7.25 3.24
N VAL A 50 14.44 6.72 2.26
CA VAL A 50 14.94 6.59 0.88
C VAL A 50 14.82 7.94 0.18
N LYS A 51 15.92 8.41 -0.40
CA LYS A 51 15.93 9.63 -1.22
C LYS A 51 15.67 9.25 -2.68
N LEU A 52 14.42 9.37 -3.11
CA LEU A 52 13.99 9.24 -4.51
C LEU A 52 13.56 10.60 -5.05
N ASP A 53 13.66 10.76 -6.36
CA ASP A 53 12.99 11.87 -7.04
C ASP A 53 11.47 11.66 -6.99
N SER A 54 10.71 12.76 -6.83
CA SER A 54 9.26 12.71 -6.71
C SER A 54 8.58 12.25 -8.00
N LEU A 55 9.14 12.58 -9.18
CA LEU A 55 8.60 12.15 -10.47
C LEU A 55 8.71 10.64 -10.67
N GLU A 56 9.86 10.05 -10.33
CA GLU A 56 10.07 8.59 -10.36
C GLU A 56 9.11 7.84 -9.43
N LEU A 57 8.61 8.52 -8.39
CA LEU A 57 7.77 7.91 -7.36
C LEU A 57 6.29 7.86 -7.73
N TYR A 58 5.74 8.93 -8.31
CA TYR A 58 4.29 9.02 -8.57
C TYR A 58 3.88 8.61 -9.97
N GLU A 59 4.73 8.73 -10.98
CA GLU A 59 4.41 8.29 -12.34
C GLU A 59 3.99 6.80 -12.42
N PRO A 60 4.67 5.86 -11.73
CA PRO A 60 4.22 4.47 -11.68
C PRO A 60 2.84 4.30 -11.04
N VAL A 61 2.53 5.12 -10.03
CA VAL A 61 1.22 5.11 -9.36
C VAL A 61 0.14 5.50 -10.36
N PHE A 62 0.30 6.63 -11.05
CA PHE A 62 -0.69 7.09 -12.04
C PHE A 62 -0.84 6.08 -13.18
N SER A 63 0.27 5.50 -13.64
CA SER A 63 0.29 4.49 -14.70
C SER A 63 -0.50 3.24 -14.33
N ARG A 64 -0.50 2.84 -13.06
CA ARG A 64 -1.31 1.71 -12.56
C ARG A 64 -2.82 1.92 -12.76
N TYR A 65 -3.26 3.17 -12.70
CA TYR A 65 -4.66 3.57 -12.95
C TYR A 65 -4.92 3.95 -14.42
N GLY A 66 -3.92 3.85 -15.30
CA GLY A 66 -4.04 4.20 -16.71
C GLY A 66 -4.05 5.71 -16.98
N TYR A 67 -3.39 6.48 -16.12
CA TYR A 67 -3.25 7.94 -16.25
C TYR A 67 -1.79 8.36 -16.30
N THR A 68 -1.55 9.49 -16.94
CA THR A 68 -0.25 10.16 -16.99
C THR A 68 -0.17 11.26 -15.92
N ALA A 69 1.05 11.76 -15.64
CA ALA A 69 1.21 12.94 -14.79
C ALA A 69 0.51 14.19 -15.34
N GLU A 70 0.34 14.27 -16.67
CA GLU A 70 -0.36 15.38 -17.32
C GLU A 70 -1.87 15.33 -17.06
N ASP A 71 -2.48 14.14 -17.14
CA ASP A 71 -3.90 13.92 -16.81
C ASP A 71 -4.23 14.33 -15.37
N VAL A 72 -3.34 13.98 -14.44
CA VAL A 72 -3.47 14.36 -13.01
C VAL A 72 -3.35 15.87 -12.85
N ARG A 73 -2.33 16.49 -13.46
CA ARG A 73 -2.12 17.95 -13.43
C ARG A 73 -3.32 18.69 -14.01
N TYR A 74 -3.85 18.22 -15.14
CA TYR A 74 -5.04 18.76 -15.79
C TYR A 74 -6.27 18.65 -14.88
N THR A 75 -6.49 17.47 -14.30
CA THR A 75 -7.63 17.20 -13.42
C THR A 75 -7.59 18.07 -12.17
N ILE A 76 -6.46 18.15 -11.46
CA ILE A 76 -6.28 19.00 -10.28
C ILE A 76 -6.46 20.48 -10.64
N GLY A 77 -5.91 20.93 -11.78
CA GLY A 77 -6.10 22.29 -12.26
C GLY A 77 -7.57 22.65 -12.50
N ASN A 78 -8.38 21.68 -12.93
CA ASN A 78 -9.81 21.88 -13.15
C ASN A 78 -10.63 21.96 -11.86
N PHE A 79 -10.17 21.38 -10.74
CA PHE A 79 -10.85 21.54 -9.44
C PHE A 79 -10.89 22.99 -8.98
N SER A 80 -9.81 23.76 -9.22
CA SER A 80 -9.76 25.19 -8.90
C SER A 80 -10.87 26.00 -9.60
N ARG A 81 -11.35 25.53 -10.75
CA ARG A 81 -12.38 26.19 -11.56
C ARG A 81 -13.80 25.76 -11.23
N ARG A 82 -13.99 24.65 -10.50
CA ARG A 82 -15.31 24.08 -10.19
C ARG A 82 -15.78 24.57 -8.82
N LYS A 83 -16.95 25.21 -8.76
CA LYS A 83 -17.53 25.72 -7.50
C LYS A 83 -18.13 24.61 -6.62
N SER A 84 -18.54 23.48 -7.21
CA SER A 84 -19.32 22.42 -6.56
C SER A 84 -18.55 21.13 -6.24
N ALA A 85 -17.38 20.92 -6.83
CA ALA A 85 -16.53 19.76 -6.55
C ALA A 85 -15.21 20.29 -5.99
N LYS A 86 -14.94 20.06 -4.70
CA LYS A 86 -13.72 20.52 -4.05
C LYS A 86 -12.70 19.40 -4.04
N LEU A 87 -11.44 19.74 -4.31
CA LEU A 87 -10.33 18.81 -4.12
C LEU A 87 -10.29 18.26 -2.68
N SER A 88 -10.75 19.06 -1.71
CA SER A 88 -10.90 18.64 -0.31
C SER A 88 -11.79 17.40 -0.14
N ASP A 89 -12.86 17.27 -0.93
CA ASP A 89 -13.80 16.15 -0.80
C ASP A 89 -13.15 14.84 -1.28
N VAL A 90 -12.34 14.91 -2.33
CA VAL A 90 -11.52 13.80 -2.85
C VAL A 90 -10.46 13.39 -1.83
N VAL A 91 -9.79 14.36 -1.21
CA VAL A 91 -8.80 14.09 -0.16
C VAL A 91 -9.47 13.43 1.04
N GLU A 92 -10.61 13.93 1.51
CA GLU A 92 -11.36 13.34 2.62
C GLU A 92 -11.79 11.90 2.30
N GLN A 93 -12.21 11.62 1.06
CA GLN A 93 -12.52 10.27 0.61
C GLN A 93 -11.28 9.36 0.67
N SER A 94 -10.10 9.85 0.29
CA SER A 94 -8.86 9.07 0.37
C SER A 94 -8.46 8.74 1.81
N ILE A 95 -8.69 9.67 2.74
CA ILE A 95 -8.46 9.46 4.18
C ILE A 95 -9.41 8.37 4.71
N ARG A 96 -10.70 8.45 4.36
CA ARG A 96 -11.68 7.43 4.77
C ARG A 96 -11.28 6.02 4.32
N LEU A 97 -10.83 5.87 3.07
CA LEU A 97 -10.34 4.59 2.56
C LEU A 97 -9.16 4.05 3.40
N LEU A 98 -8.23 4.92 3.79
CA LEU A 98 -7.10 4.56 4.65
C LEU A 98 -7.54 4.18 6.07
N GLU A 99 -8.52 4.89 6.63
CA GLU A 99 -9.04 4.60 7.98
C GLU A 99 -9.78 3.26 8.04
N GLU A 100 -10.61 2.95 7.05
CA GLU A 100 -11.31 1.67 6.92
C GLU A 100 -10.33 0.50 6.84
N GLU A 101 -9.30 0.64 6.00
CA GLU A 101 -8.26 -0.37 5.85
C GLU A 101 -7.40 -0.50 7.12
N SER A 102 -7.07 0.63 7.77
CA SER A 102 -6.36 0.63 9.05
C SER A 102 -7.16 -0.11 10.12
N ALA A 103 -8.47 0.10 10.19
CA ALA A 103 -9.35 -0.58 11.14
C ALA A 103 -9.37 -2.11 10.89
N TYR A 104 -9.44 -2.52 9.63
CA TYR A 104 -9.38 -3.92 9.24
C TYR A 104 -8.07 -4.59 9.69
N TYR A 105 -6.92 -4.01 9.33
CA TYR A 105 -5.62 -4.61 9.70
C TYR A 105 -5.36 -4.56 11.21
N LYS A 106 -5.81 -3.52 11.92
CA LYS A 106 -5.71 -3.47 13.39
C LYS A 106 -6.46 -4.64 14.03
N TYR A 107 -7.62 -4.99 13.50
CA TYR A 107 -8.37 -6.16 13.96
C TYR A 107 -7.59 -7.46 13.71
N GLU A 108 -7.06 -7.64 12.49
CA GLU A 108 -6.31 -8.85 12.12
C GLU A 108 -5.04 -9.04 12.99
N VAL A 109 -4.29 -7.95 13.21
CA VAL A 109 -3.12 -7.94 14.12
C VAL A 109 -3.55 -8.31 15.54
N GLY A 110 -4.67 -7.77 16.03
CA GLY A 110 -5.18 -8.10 17.37
C GLY A 110 -5.56 -9.58 17.54
N VAL A 111 -6.05 -10.22 16.48
CA VAL A 111 -6.31 -11.68 16.48
C VAL A 111 -4.98 -12.45 16.56
N LEU A 112 -4.00 -12.08 15.75
CA LEU A 112 -2.68 -12.73 15.76
C LEU A 112 -1.97 -12.58 17.10
N ASP A 113 -2.01 -11.39 17.71
CA ASP A 113 -1.46 -11.15 19.04
C ASP A 113 -2.15 -12.03 20.10
N THR A 114 -3.46 -12.23 19.98
CA THR A 114 -4.20 -13.10 20.89
C THR A 114 -3.75 -14.55 20.75
N ILE A 115 -3.57 -15.03 19.51
CA ILE A 115 -3.07 -16.38 19.23
C ILE A 115 -1.66 -16.56 19.78
N ASP A 116 -0.75 -15.62 19.54
CA ASP A 116 0.63 -15.67 20.03
C ASP A 116 0.67 -15.73 21.56
N ASN A 117 -0.12 -14.90 22.23
CA ASN A 117 -0.22 -14.89 23.68
C ASN A 117 -0.72 -16.24 24.25
N VAL A 118 -1.71 -16.86 23.60
CA VAL A 118 -2.21 -18.19 23.99
C VAL A 118 -1.15 -19.27 23.74
N ALA A 119 -0.49 -19.24 22.58
CA ALA A 119 0.56 -20.18 22.21
C ALA A 119 1.72 -20.12 23.21
N ARG A 120 2.20 -18.91 23.54
CA ARG A 120 3.26 -18.67 24.52
C ARG A 120 2.87 -19.19 25.90
N ARG A 121 1.66 -18.91 26.37
CA ARG A 121 1.16 -19.43 27.67
C ARG A 121 1.12 -20.96 27.71
N ARG A 122 0.66 -21.60 26.63
CA ARG A 122 0.57 -23.06 26.54
C ARG A 122 1.94 -23.71 26.45
N PHE A 123 2.84 -23.15 25.64
CA PHE A 123 4.21 -23.59 25.52
C PHE A 123 4.91 -23.55 26.88
N THR A 124 4.86 -22.41 27.56
CA THR A 124 5.44 -22.24 28.90
C THR A 124 4.89 -23.28 29.89
N ARG A 125 3.57 -23.50 29.93
CA ARG A 125 2.96 -24.53 30.79
C ARG A 125 3.46 -25.95 30.49
N THR A 126 3.62 -26.28 29.20
CA THR A 126 4.08 -27.61 28.76
C THR A 126 5.55 -27.82 29.12
N VAL A 127 6.41 -26.82 28.85
CA VAL A 127 7.82 -26.86 29.24
C VAL A 127 7.96 -26.99 30.75
N TYR A 128 7.17 -26.24 31.54
CA TYR A 128 7.16 -26.43 32.99
C TYR A 128 6.71 -27.83 33.38
N SER A 129 5.63 -28.38 32.81
CA SER A 129 5.18 -29.73 33.16
C SER A 129 6.16 -30.84 32.79
N ASP A 130 6.92 -30.65 31.71
CA ASP A 130 7.89 -31.63 31.20
C ASP A 130 9.25 -31.50 31.90
N SER A 131 9.64 -30.28 32.28
CA SER A 131 10.89 -30.03 33.03
C SER A 131 10.77 -30.35 34.52
N LEU A 132 9.55 -30.44 35.07
CA LEU A 132 9.35 -30.93 36.43
C LEU A 132 9.74 -32.42 36.51
N ILE A 133 10.81 -32.71 37.27
CA ILE A 133 11.19 -34.08 37.64
C ILE A 133 10.00 -34.70 38.38
N ARG A 134 9.27 -35.60 37.72
CA ARG A 134 8.18 -36.34 38.37
C ARG A 134 8.78 -37.35 39.36
N VAL A 135 8.66 -37.04 40.64
CA VAL A 135 8.99 -37.98 41.71
C VAL A 135 7.85 -38.99 41.83
N THR A 136 8.06 -40.20 41.31
CA THR A 136 7.08 -41.29 41.42
C THR A 136 7.41 -42.27 42.53
N ARG A 137 8.69 -42.36 42.90
CA ARG A 137 9.21 -43.23 43.96
C ARG A 137 10.13 -42.43 44.88
N ILE A 138 10.26 -42.86 46.13
CA ILE A 138 11.12 -42.20 47.13
C ILE A 138 12.57 -42.06 46.62
N LYS A 139 13.09 -43.03 45.86
CA LYS A 139 14.43 -42.96 45.24
C LYS A 139 14.61 -41.82 44.22
N ASP A 140 13.52 -41.32 43.63
CA ASP A 140 13.56 -40.25 42.62
C ASP A 140 13.82 -38.88 43.27
N THR A 141 13.61 -38.74 44.59
CA THR A 141 13.92 -37.51 45.35
C THR A 141 15.40 -37.15 45.34
N ALA A 142 16.30 -38.13 45.15
CA ALA A 142 17.73 -37.89 45.02
C ALA A 142 18.09 -37.07 43.77
N ARG A 143 17.22 -37.05 42.74
CA ARG A 143 17.39 -36.28 41.50
C ARG A 143 16.96 -34.82 41.61
N LEU A 144 16.30 -34.43 42.70
CA LEU A 144 15.86 -33.04 42.95
C LEU A 144 16.98 -32.13 43.50
N ARG A 145 18.19 -32.66 43.75
CA ARG A 145 19.31 -31.84 44.21
C ARG A 145 19.93 -31.07 43.05
N VAL A 146 19.45 -29.85 42.83
CA VAL A 146 20.17 -28.86 42.03
C VAL A 146 21.38 -28.40 42.83
N ARG A 147 22.59 -28.82 42.43
CA ARG A 147 23.84 -28.26 42.94
C ARG A 147 24.22 -27.08 42.06
N ILE A 148 24.07 -25.87 42.59
CA ILE A 148 24.57 -24.66 41.94
C ILE A 148 26.06 -24.55 42.29
N PRO A 149 26.97 -24.45 41.29
CA PRO A 149 28.39 -24.19 41.54
C PRO A 149 28.64 -22.78 42.10
#